data_AF-A0AAW1YNN9-F1
#
_entry.id   AF-A0AAW1YNN9-F1
#
_cell.length_a   1.000
_cell.length_b   1.000
_cell.length_c   1.000
_cell.angle_alpha   90.00
_cell.angle_beta   90.00
_cell.angle_gamma   90.00
#
_symmetry.space_group_name_H-M   'P 1'
#
loop_
_entity.id
_entity.type
_entity.pdbx_description
1 polymer ?
#
loop_
_entity_poly.entity_id
_entity_poly.type
_entity_poly.pdbx_seq_one_letter_code
_entity_poly.pdbx_strand_id
1 'polypeptide(L)'
;MQGLSTGDLADLSQRQLAQVDQLQMRTIEQEKHITHKMAKLQETMADTQMIELSHVVTEMMRNNGHEEVDRHQNLVESSLASKEKDLEVMLHRADELRLRTVKDMTHILTPIQAAHFLIAAAELHLRLHDWGKKKDASGQRADHL
;
A
#
# COMPACT_ATOMS: atom_id res chain seq x y z
N MET A 1 -24.89 29.61 24.14
CA MET A 1 -24.50 28.32 24.74
C MET A 1 -23.13 27.96 24.18
N GLN A 2 -22.05 28.20 24.92
CA GLN A 2 -20.72 27.67 24.56
C GLN A 2 -20.70 26.21 24.96
N GLY A 3 -20.50 25.32 23.98
CA GLY A 3 -20.30 23.90 24.24
C GLY A 3 -19.09 23.70 25.15
N LEU A 4 -19.21 22.75 26.08
CA LEU A 4 -18.11 22.35 26.93
C LEU A 4 -16.96 21.85 26.04
N SER A 5 -15.82 22.52 26.09
CA SER A 5 -14.59 22.06 25.44
C SER A 5 -14.15 20.77 26.15
N THR A 6 -14.30 19.64 25.47
CA THR A 6 -13.90 18.31 25.93
C THR A 6 -12.37 18.09 25.84
N GLY A 7 -11.64 19.03 25.22
CA GLY A 7 -10.21 18.97 24.97
C GLY A 7 -9.82 17.93 23.93
N ASP A 8 -10.80 17.42 23.17
CA ASP A 8 -10.62 16.39 22.16
C ASP A 8 -10.42 16.97 20.75
N LEU A 9 -10.56 16.13 19.72
CA LEU A 9 -10.38 16.52 18.33
C LEU A 9 -11.47 17.49 17.81
N ALA A 10 -12.59 17.67 18.51
CA ALA A 10 -13.56 18.71 18.21
C ALA A 10 -13.05 20.11 18.60
N ASP A 11 -12.04 20.19 19.48
CA ASP A 11 -11.47 21.43 20.00
C ASP A 11 -10.12 21.80 19.35
N LEU A 12 -9.91 21.43 18.08
CA LEU A 12 -8.72 21.85 17.35
C LEU A 12 -8.72 23.37 17.14
N SER A 13 -7.65 24.02 17.58
CA SER A 13 -7.46 25.45 17.37
C SER A 13 -7.23 25.77 15.89
N GLN A 14 -7.52 27.02 15.49
CA GLN A 14 -7.28 27.48 14.12
C GLN A 14 -5.81 27.31 13.68
N ARG A 15 -4.87 27.49 14.62
CA ARG A 15 -3.45 27.26 14.36
C ARG A 15 -3.17 25.78 14.07
N GLN A 16 -3.72 24.87 14.89
CA GLN A 16 -3.57 23.43 14.68
C GLN A 16 -4.18 23.01 13.35
N LEU A 17 -5.38 23.48 13.01
CA LEU A 17 -6.03 23.21 11.73
C LEU A 17 -5.15 23.65 10.54
N ALA A 18 -4.57 24.84 10.58
CA ALA A 18 -3.65 25.31 9.54
C ALA A 18 -2.40 24.43 9.42
N GLN A 19 -1.85 23.94 10.55
CA GLN A 19 -0.70 23.03 10.54
C GLN A 19 -1.07 21.64 10.01
N VAL A 20 -2.26 21.13 10.35
CA VAL A 20 -2.80 19.86 9.84
C VAL A 20 -3.01 19.95 8.33
N ASP A 21 -3.59 21.05 7.83
CA ASP A 21 -3.80 21.27 6.40
C ASP A 21 -2.48 21.26 5.62
N GLN A 22 -1.46 21.97 6.13
CA GLN A 22 -0.11 21.93 5.54
C GLN A 22 0.54 20.54 5.60
N LEU A 23 0.32 19.77 6.66
CA LEU A 23 0.81 18.39 6.76
C LEU A 23 0.07 17.49 5.75
N GLN A 24 -1.24 17.66 5.61
CA GLN A 24 -2.07 16.92 4.67
C GLN A 24 -1.65 17.19 3.23
N MET A 25 -1.47 18.45 2.84
CA MET A 25 -1.01 18.81 1.49
C MET A 25 0.31 18.13 1.13
N ARG A 26 1.30 18.18 2.04
CA ARG A 26 2.60 17.52 1.85
C ARG A 26 2.46 16.00 1.80
N THR A 27 1.61 15.42 2.65
CA THR A 27 1.35 13.98 2.65
C THR A 27 0.74 13.55 1.30
N ILE A 28 -0.28 14.26 0.81
CA ILE A 28 -0.94 13.97 -0.48
C ILE A 28 0.05 14.05 -1.64
N GLU A 29 0.96 15.03 -1.64
CA GLU A 29 1.99 15.14 -2.69
C GLU A 29 2.92 13.91 -2.69
N GLN A 30 3.36 13.46 -1.52
CA GLN A 30 4.19 12.27 -1.38
C GLN A 30 3.42 10.98 -1.74
N GLU A 31 2.15 10.87 -1.33
CA GLU A 31 1.26 9.76 -1.71
C GLU A 31 1.12 9.67 -3.23
N LYS A 32 0.90 10.81 -3.91
CA LYS A 32 0.84 10.86 -5.37
C LYS A 32 2.13 10.37 -6.01
N HIS A 33 3.28 10.79 -5.49
CA HIS A 33 4.58 10.33 -5.99
C HIS A 33 4.79 8.83 -5.81
N ILE A 34 4.45 8.29 -4.63
CA ILE A 34 4.51 6.85 -4.34
C ILE A 34 3.59 6.08 -5.29
N THR A 35 2.34 6.53 -5.42
CA THR A 35 1.33 5.91 -6.27
C THR A 35 1.76 5.90 -7.73
N HIS A 36 2.29 7.02 -8.23
CA HIS A 36 2.78 7.13 -9.60
C HIS A 36 3.94 6.17 -9.88
N LYS A 37 4.90 6.05 -8.95
CA LYS A 37 6.00 5.08 -9.08
C LYS A 37 5.52 3.64 -9.02
N MET A 38 4.57 3.34 -8.13
CA MET A 38 3.98 2.01 -8.02
C MET A 38 3.23 1.64 -9.30
N ALA A 39 2.46 2.56 -9.88
CA ALA A 39 1.79 2.34 -11.16
C ALA A 39 2.77 2.04 -12.31
N LYS A 40 3.90 2.76 -12.37
CA LYS A 40 4.96 2.47 -13.35
C LYS A 40 5.58 1.09 -13.18
N LEU A 41 5.83 0.67 -11.93
CA LEU A 41 6.33 -0.69 -11.66
C LEU A 41 5.30 -1.75 -12.04
N GLN A 42 4.02 -1.49 -11.81
CA GLN A 42 2.96 -2.40 -12.23
C GLN A 42 2.80 -2.46 -13.76
N GLU A 43 3.00 -1.35 -14.48
CA GLU A 43 3.04 -1.32 -15.94
C GLU A 43 4.17 -2.21 -16.48
N THR A 44 5.36 -2.18 -15.88
CA THR A 44 6.48 -3.04 -16.31
C THR A 44 6.27 -4.51 -15.96
N MET A 45 5.34 -4.87 -15.07
CA MET A 45 4.98 -6.28 -14.82
C MET A 45 4.16 -6.90 -15.96
N ALA A 46 3.51 -6.08 -16.78
CA ALA A 46 2.76 -6.49 -17.96
C ALA A 46 3.56 -6.25 -19.26
N ASP A 47 4.90 -6.25 -19.19
CA ASP A 47 5.76 -5.99 -20.34
C ASP A 47 5.71 -7.13 -21.39
N THR A 48 6.09 -6.78 -22.62
CA THR A 48 6.09 -7.71 -23.76
C THR A 48 6.90 -8.98 -23.48
N GLN A 49 7.98 -8.87 -22.69
CA GLN A 49 8.80 -10.03 -22.31
C GLN A 49 8.05 -11.01 -21.42
N MET A 50 7.28 -10.55 -20.44
CA MET A 50 6.45 -11.43 -19.61
C MET A 50 5.34 -12.13 -20.42
N ILE A 51 4.75 -11.42 -21.38
CA ILE A 51 3.75 -11.98 -22.29
C ILE A 51 4.37 -13.05 -23.20
N GLU A 52 5.53 -12.76 -23.80
CA GLU A 52 6.26 -13.70 -24.65
C GLU A 52 6.68 -14.95 -23.87
N LEU A 53 7.22 -14.80 -22.66
CA LEU A 53 7.58 -15.92 -21.79
C LEU A 53 6.37 -16.79 -21.43
N SER A 54 5.22 -16.18 -21.15
CA SER A 54 3.96 -16.88 -20.88
C SER A 54 3.48 -17.70 -22.09
N HIS A 55 3.56 -17.13 -23.30
CA HIS A 55 3.21 -17.84 -24.54
C HIS A 55 4.13 -19.04 -24.80
N VAL A 56 5.43 -18.88 -24.58
CA VAL A 56 6.41 -19.97 -24.76
C VAL A 56 6.14 -21.12 -23.79
N VAL A 57 5.88 -20.81 -22.50
CA VAL A 57 5.53 -21.82 -21.50
C VAL A 57 4.24 -22.55 -21.88
N THR A 58 3.22 -21.83 -22.34
CA THR A 58 1.92 -22.40 -22.75
C THR A 58 2.05 -23.34 -23.95
N GLU A 59 2.79 -22.97 -24.99
CA GLU A 59 3.00 -23.80 -26.17
C GLU A 59 3.84 -25.05 -25.87
N MET A 60 4.81 -24.95 -24.94
CA MET A 60 5.64 -26.10 -24.54
C MET A 60 4.89 -27.11 -23.67
N MET A 61 3.97 -26.66 -22.79
CA MET A 61 3.06 -27.56 -22.07
C MET A 61 2.22 -28.43 -23.02
N ARG A 62 1.95 -27.94 -24.23
CA ARG A 62 1.23 -28.68 -25.29
C ARG A 62 2.09 -29.75 -25.97
N ASN A 63 3.42 -29.65 -25.90
CA ASN A 63 4.37 -30.45 -26.69
C ASN A 63 5.21 -31.46 -25.87
N ASN A 64 4.90 -31.71 -24.58
CA ASN A 64 5.51 -32.75 -23.71
C ASN A 64 7.05 -32.70 -23.56
N GLY A 65 7.69 -31.53 -23.66
CA GLY A 65 9.13 -31.34 -23.44
C GLY A 65 9.49 -31.05 -21.97
N HIS A 66 9.51 -32.07 -21.11
CA HIS A 66 9.62 -31.91 -19.65
C HIS A 66 10.89 -31.22 -19.13
N GLU A 67 12.03 -31.31 -19.83
CA GLU A 67 13.32 -30.76 -19.33
C GLU A 67 13.56 -29.28 -19.67
N GLU A 68 12.85 -28.73 -20.66
CA GLU A 68 13.00 -27.33 -21.10
C GLU A 68 12.01 -26.38 -20.40
N VAL A 69 10.90 -26.93 -19.91
CA VAL A 69 9.87 -26.24 -19.11
C VAL A 69 10.45 -25.74 -17.78
N ASP A 70 11.28 -26.54 -17.12
CA ASP A 70 11.82 -26.22 -15.79
C ASP A 70 12.78 -25.02 -15.83
N ARG A 71 13.62 -24.92 -16.87
CA ARG A 71 14.54 -23.76 -17.04
C ARG A 71 13.80 -22.45 -17.33
N HIS A 72 12.71 -22.49 -18.09
CA HIS A 72 11.95 -21.28 -18.44
C HIS A 72 10.98 -20.84 -17.35
N GLN A 73 10.43 -21.79 -16.58
CA GLN A 73 9.68 -21.48 -15.36
C GLN A 73 10.56 -20.73 -14.36
N ASN A 74 11.81 -21.17 -14.17
CA ASN A 74 12.79 -20.47 -13.34
C ASN A 74 13.11 -19.05 -13.84
N LEU A 75 13.07 -18.80 -15.17
CA LEU A 75 13.27 -17.46 -15.74
C LEU A 75 12.07 -16.53 -15.46
N VAL A 76 10.85 -17.04 -15.56
CA VAL A 76 9.62 -16.30 -15.20
C VAL A 76 9.63 -15.95 -13.71
N GLU A 77 9.94 -16.92 -12.85
CA GLU A 77 10.03 -16.71 -11.40
C GLU A 77 11.12 -15.71 -11.03
N SER A 78 12.32 -15.82 -11.63
CA SER A 78 13.40 -14.86 -11.37
C SER A 78 13.05 -13.44 -11.83
N SER A 79 12.35 -13.29 -12.96
CA SER A 79 11.88 -11.98 -13.44
C SER A 79 10.84 -11.39 -12.49
N LEU A 80 9.86 -12.21 -12.06
CA LEU A 80 8.82 -11.78 -11.14
C LEU A 80 9.39 -11.41 -9.76
N ALA A 81 10.31 -12.20 -9.22
CA ALA A 81 10.95 -11.94 -7.93
C ALA A 81 11.67 -10.58 -7.89
N SER A 82 12.32 -10.19 -8.99
CA SER A 82 12.93 -8.85 -9.08
C SER A 82 11.88 -7.74 -9.04
N LYS A 83 10.74 -7.92 -9.71
CA LYS A 83 9.66 -6.92 -9.75
C LYS A 83 8.89 -6.86 -8.42
N GLU A 84 8.70 -7.99 -7.74
CA GLU A 84 8.16 -8.07 -6.38
C GLU A 84 9.00 -7.27 -5.39
N LYS A 85 10.33 -7.38 -5.48
CA LYS A 85 11.25 -6.61 -4.63
C LYS A 85 11.09 -5.10 -4.83
N ASP A 86 10.88 -4.65 -6.07
CA ASP A 86 10.67 -3.22 -6.34
C ASP A 86 9.32 -2.74 -5.75
N LEU A 87 8.28 -3.57 -5.79
CA LEU A 87 7.00 -3.29 -5.13
C LEU A 87 7.12 -3.25 -3.61
N GLU A 88 7.88 -4.18 -3.02
CA GLU A 88 8.17 -4.21 -1.58
C GLU A 88 8.82 -2.88 -1.13
N VAL A 89 9.78 -2.36 -1.90
CA VAL A 89 10.39 -1.05 -1.63
C VAL A 89 9.35 0.08 -1.66
N MET A 90 8.38 0.03 -2.59
CA MET A 90 7.31 1.04 -2.65
C MET A 90 6.35 0.93 -1.47
N LEU A 91 6.02 -0.28 -1.02
CA LEU A 91 5.20 -0.51 0.18
C LEU A 91 5.90 0.03 1.43
N HIS A 92 7.20 -0.24 1.59
CA HIS A 92 7.98 0.33 2.70
C HIS A 92 7.98 1.86 2.71
N ARG A 93 8.09 2.51 1.55
CA ARG A 93 7.98 3.98 1.45
C ARG A 93 6.62 4.49 1.86
N ALA A 94 5.54 3.79 1.49
CA ALA A 94 4.18 4.13 1.90
C ALA A 94 4.01 4.00 3.42
N ASP A 95 4.53 2.93 4.01
CA ASP A 95 4.51 2.72 5.46
C ASP A 95 5.33 3.77 6.21
N GLU A 96 6.50 4.12 5.70
CA GLU A 96 7.33 5.17 6.28
C GLU A 96 6.62 6.55 6.21
N LEU A 97 5.94 6.86 5.10
CA LEU A 97 5.12 8.07 4.98
C LEU A 97 3.99 8.06 6.02
N ARG A 98 3.25 6.95 6.13
CA ARG A 98 2.17 6.78 7.11
C ARG A 98 2.65 7.01 8.54
N LEU A 99 3.78 6.41 8.92
CA LEU A 99 4.37 6.58 10.26
C LEU A 99 4.83 8.02 10.50
N ARG A 100 5.45 8.67 9.52
CA ARG A 100 5.86 10.08 9.61
C ARG A 100 4.66 11.00 9.78
N THR A 101 3.59 10.80 9.02
CA THR A 101 2.36 11.62 9.14
C THR A 101 1.74 11.46 10.52
N VAL A 102 1.63 10.22 11.04
CA VAL A 102 1.12 9.98 12.41
C VAL A 102 2.01 10.69 13.45
N LYS A 103 3.33 10.57 13.32
CA LYS A 103 4.28 11.25 14.22
C LYS A 103 4.12 12.77 14.18
N ASP A 104 4.05 13.36 12.98
CA ASP A 104 3.92 14.81 12.82
C ASP A 104 2.59 15.34 13.34
N MET A 105 1.50 14.57 13.20
CA MET A 105 0.23 14.88 13.86
C MET A 105 0.39 14.99 15.38
N THR A 106 1.13 14.08 16.03
CA THR A 106 1.35 14.16 17.48
C THR A 106 2.15 15.37 17.93
N HIS A 107 2.93 16.00 17.04
CA HIS A 107 3.64 17.25 17.33
C HIS A 107 2.74 18.49 17.19
N ILE A 108 1.64 18.39 16.44
CA ILE A 108 0.66 19.49 16.24
C ILE A 108 -0.39 19.47 17.36
N LEU A 109 -0.79 18.28 17.79
CA LEU A 109 -1.87 18.07 18.75
C LEU A 109 -1.42 18.26 20.20
N THR A 110 -2.35 18.61 21.08
CA THR A 110 -2.10 18.49 22.53
C THR A 110 -2.08 17.02 22.94
N PRO A 111 -1.53 16.66 24.12
CA PRO A 111 -1.44 15.25 24.52
C PRO A 111 -2.79 14.50 24.53
N ILE A 112 -3.88 15.14 24.97
CA ILE A 112 -5.22 14.52 25.00
C ILE A 112 -5.75 14.33 23.57
N GLN A 113 -5.60 15.34 22.71
CA GLN A 113 -5.98 15.24 21.30
C GLN A 113 -5.18 14.16 20.57
N ALA A 114 -3.87 14.07 20.82
CA ALA A 114 -3.00 13.05 20.26
C ALA A 114 -3.44 11.65 20.70
N ALA A 115 -3.82 11.45 21.97
CA ALA A 115 -4.35 10.17 22.44
C ALA A 115 -5.62 9.77 21.69
N HIS A 116 -6.58 10.69 21.53
CA HIS A 116 -7.82 10.44 20.78
C HIS A 116 -7.53 10.15 19.30
N PHE A 117 -6.63 10.90 18.69
CA PHE A 117 -6.17 10.66 17.32
C PHE A 117 -5.54 9.27 17.16
N LEU A 118 -4.66 8.85 18.08
CA LEU A 118 -3.99 7.56 18.01
C LEU A 118 -4.97 6.38 18.20
N ILE A 119 -5.98 6.53 19.06
CA ILE A 119 -7.06 5.55 19.19
C ILE A 119 -7.80 5.39 17.85
N ALA A 120 -8.25 6.50 17.25
CA ALA A 120 -8.93 6.47 15.97
C ALA A 120 -8.05 5.91 14.84
N ALA A 121 -6.76 6.26 14.82
CA ALA A 121 -5.80 5.74 13.84
C ALA A 121 -5.59 4.22 13.99
N ALA A 122 -5.51 3.72 15.22
CA ALA A 122 -5.40 2.29 15.50
C ALA A 122 -6.67 1.54 15.09
N GLU A 123 -7.85 2.07 15.40
CA GLU A 123 -9.13 1.49 14.96
C GLU A 123 -9.23 1.42 13.44
N LEU A 124 -8.85 2.49 12.73
CA LEU A 124 -8.80 2.50 11.27
C LEU A 124 -7.84 1.43 10.74
N HIS A 125 -6.65 1.33 11.32
CA HIS A 125 -5.65 0.35 10.92
C HIS A 125 -6.15 -1.09 11.06
N LEU A 126 -6.79 -1.42 12.20
CA LEU A 126 -7.37 -2.74 12.44
C LEU A 126 -8.47 -3.07 11.42
N ARG A 127 -9.38 -2.12 11.16
CA ARG A 127 -10.47 -2.32 10.19
C ARG A 127 -9.94 -2.51 8.76
N LEU A 128 -8.94 -1.73 8.35
CA LEU A 128 -8.31 -1.88 7.03
C LEU A 128 -7.61 -3.23 6.89
N HIS A 129 -6.90 -3.67 7.93
CA HIS A 129 -6.24 -4.98 7.97
C HIS A 129 -7.27 -6.13 7.87
N ASP A 130 -8.37 -6.06 8.62
CA ASP A 130 -9.43 -7.07 8.56
C ASP A 130 -10.14 -7.10 7.20
N TRP A 131 -10.36 -5.93 6.60
CA TRP A 131 -10.86 -5.83 5.23
C TRP A 131 -9.89 -6.46 4.21
N GLY A 132 -8.59 -6.19 4.34
CA GLY A 132 -7.55 -6.79 3.51
C GLY A 132 -7.58 -8.32 3.56
N LYS A 133 -7.59 -8.90 4.78
CA LYS A 133 -7.70 -10.35 4.97
C LYS A 133 -8.95 -10.96 4.32
N LYS A 134 -10.10 -10.28 4.45
CA LYS A 134 -11.37 -10.72 3.84
C LYS A 134 -11.30 -10.68 2.31
N LYS A 135 -10.70 -9.63 1.74
CA LYS A 135 -10.49 -9.51 0.30
C LYS A 135 -9.63 -10.66 -0.21
N ASP A 136 -8.53 -10.97 0.46
CA ASP A 136 -7.60 -12.03 0.04
C ASP A 136 -8.25 -13.42 0.13
N ALA A 137 -8.99 -13.69 1.20
CA ALA A 137 -9.76 -14.92 1.37
C ALA A 137 -10.93 -15.07 0.37
N SER A 138 -11.38 -13.98 -0.23
CA SER A 138 -12.42 -13.98 -1.28
C SER A 138 -11.81 -14.21 -2.66
N GLY A 139 -10.62 -13.66 -2.93
CA GLY A 139 -9.85 -13.93 -4.15
C GLY A 139 -9.46 -15.41 -4.28
N GLN A 140 -8.95 -16.02 -3.21
CA GLN A 140 -8.58 -17.44 -3.22
C GLN A 140 -9.74 -18.41 -3.50
N ARG A 141 -10.98 -18.01 -3.17
CA ARG A 141 -12.18 -18.80 -3.47
C ARG A 141 -12.61 -18.70 -4.93
N ALA A 142 -12.30 -17.59 -5.60
CA ALA A 142 -12.59 -17.41 -7.02
C ALA A 142 -11.58 -18.18 -7.91
N ASP A 143 -10.34 -18.35 -7.47
CA ASP A 143 -9.31 -19.10 -8.21
C ASP A 143 -9.50 -20.64 -8.16
N HIS A 144 -10.45 -21.15 -7.37
CA HIS A 144 -10.76 -22.59 -7.20
C HIS A 144 -12.11 -23.02 -7.84
N LEU A 145 -12.78 -22.13 -8.56
CA LEU A 145 -14.05 -22.38 -9.28
C LEU A 145 -13.84 -22.21 -10.79
#